data_AF-A0A914GB24-F1
#
_entry.id   AF-A0A914GB24-F1
#
_cell.length_a   1.000
_cell.length_b   1.000
_cell.length_c   1.000
_cell.angle_alpha   90.00
_cell.angle_beta   90.00
_cell.angle_gamma   90.00
#
_symmetry.space_group_name_H-M   'P 1'
#
loop_
_entity.id
_entity.type
_entity.pdbx_description
1 polymer ?
#
loop_
_entity_poly.entity_id
_entity_poly.type
_entity_poly.pdbx_seq_one_letter_code
_entity_poly.pdbx_strand_id
1 'polypeptide(L)'
;MIYNQVTLFSPKIITEAPDGVTFDVTNPLVVEKLPGSRAQIKIKPVKDTRVLDASELTRLSSSLDEVDHSLQQYLELETSQTALMNPGDHITYPGGKSFLMNPGAFGFTPRDTPDLGHGKFLGIGCQKSIRYIEGPKGPGNKRVGVVVDTKKTPFHSCLPMVETAAGIINLSNRPLGNLEVDHLKTAFIGLSAQTRHETPPRTITIHSFSTE
;
A
#
# COMPACT_ATOMS: atom_id res chain seq x y z
N MET A 1 -21.23 25.03 9.32
CA MET A 1 -20.01 25.86 9.27
C MET A 1 -18.92 25.07 9.99
N ILE A 2 -18.12 24.31 9.25
CA ILE A 2 -16.97 23.57 9.79
C ILE A 2 -15.82 23.85 8.83
N TYR A 3 -14.74 24.34 9.40
CA TYR A 3 -13.60 24.93 8.73
C TYR A 3 -12.90 23.94 7.78
N ASN A 4 -12.68 24.38 6.54
CA ASN A 4 -11.60 23.88 5.70
C ASN A 4 -10.27 24.27 6.35
N GLN A 5 -9.61 23.33 7.00
CA GLN A 5 -8.15 23.33 7.10
C GLN A 5 -7.65 22.01 6.54
N VAL A 6 -7.50 21.99 5.22
CA VAL A 6 -6.58 21.05 4.57
C VAL A 6 -5.19 21.54 4.94
N THR A 7 -4.58 20.93 5.94
CA THR A 7 -3.14 21.08 6.17
C THR A 7 -2.46 20.28 5.06
N LEU A 8 -2.27 20.92 3.90
CA LEU A 8 -1.25 20.49 2.97
C LEU A 8 0.06 20.58 3.74
N PHE A 9 0.66 19.43 4.03
CA PHE A 9 2.04 19.40 4.53
C PHE A 9 2.89 20.13 3.50
N SER A 10 3.27 21.37 3.81
CA SER A 10 4.24 22.12 3.05
C SER A 10 5.61 21.57 3.46
N PRO A 11 6.28 20.74 2.66
CA PRO A 11 7.70 20.49 2.92
C PRO A 11 8.41 21.85 2.95
N LYS A 12 9.35 22.05 3.90
CA LYS A 12 10.13 23.28 3.97
C LYS A 12 10.91 23.43 2.66
N ILE A 13 10.57 24.46 1.89
CA ILE A 13 11.34 24.86 0.70
C ILE A 13 12.65 25.45 1.21
N ILE A 14 13.78 24.81 0.85
CA ILE A 14 15.11 25.27 1.29
C ILE A 14 15.66 26.32 0.33
N THR A 15 15.39 26.19 -0.98
CA THR A 15 15.73 27.18 -2.00
C THR A 15 14.83 27.06 -3.23
N GLU A 16 14.40 28.21 -3.76
CA GLU A 16 13.84 28.32 -5.11
C GLU A 16 14.99 28.67 -6.07
N ALA A 17 15.32 27.76 -6.98
CA ALA A 17 16.21 28.05 -8.11
C ALA A 17 15.40 28.03 -9.41
N PRO A 18 15.83 28.77 -10.46
CA PRO A 18 15.14 28.82 -11.76
C PRO A 18 14.93 27.44 -12.42
N ASP A 19 15.68 26.43 -11.97
CA ASP A 19 15.78 25.11 -12.61
C ASP A 19 15.09 23.99 -11.84
N GLY A 20 14.44 24.26 -10.70
CA GLY A 20 13.70 23.28 -9.90
C GLY A 20 13.73 23.54 -8.39
N VAL A 21 12.79 22.94 -7.67
CA VAL A 21 12.69 22.99 -6.21
C VAL A 21 13.44 21.79 -5.60
N THR A 22 14.30 22.04 -4.62
CA THR A 22 14.99 20.99 -3.86
C THR A 22 14.33 20.84 -2.49
N PHE A 23 13.90 19.61 -2.16
CA PHE A 23 13.28 19.28 -0.88
C PHE A 23 14.26 18.50 -0.02
N ASP A 24 14.34 18.82 1.28
CA ASP A 24 14.96 17.94 2.26
C ASP A 24 13.91 16.94 2.73
N VAL A 25 13.95 15.75 2.12
CA VAL A 25 13.05 14.65 2.47
C VAL A 25 13.65 13.93 3.67
N THR A 26 13.50 14.52 4.86
CA THR A 26 13.88 13.92 6.15
C THR A 26 12.85 12.90 6.68
N ASN A 27 12.15 12.22 5.75
CA ASN A 27 11.37 10.97 5.89
C ASN A 27 9.88 11.10 6.31
N PRO A 28 8.98 10.13 5.95
CA PRO A 28 9.25 8.90 5.20
C PRO A 28 8.23 8.53 4.10
N LEU A 29 8.68 8.53 2.85
CA LEU A 29 8.62 7.27 2.12
C LEU A 29 9.92 6.56 2.53
N VAL A 30 9.83 5.43 3.21
CA VAL A 30 10.99 4.62 3.56
C VAL A 30 11.59 4.09 2.25
N VAL A 31 12.39 4.92 1.59
CA VAL A 31 13.51 4.42 0.82
C VAL A 31 14.49 4.00 1.89
N GLU A 32 14.54 2.70 2.20
CA GLU A 32 15.70 2.17 2.91
C GLU A 32 16.93 2.71 2.19
N LYS A 33 17.67 3.59 2.86
CA LYS A 33 18.90 4.15 2.31
C LYS A 33 19.82 2.97 2.06
N LEU A 34 19.88 2.51 0.80
CA LEU A 34 21.01 1.72 0.35
C LEU A 34 22.26 2.60 0.58
N PRO A 35 23.25 2.13 1.35
CA PRO A 35 24.45 2.90 1.62
C PRO A 35 25.08 3.37 0.30
N GLY A 36 25.18 4.68 0.10
CA GLY A 36 25.78 5.28 -1.11
C GLY A 36 24.82 5.67 -2.24
N SER A 37 23.51 5.44 -2.13
CA SER A 37 22.55 5.85 -3.16
C SER A 37 22.10 7.31 -2.99
N ARG A 38 22.13 8.09 -4.08
CA ARG A 38 21.57 9.45 -4.16
C ARG A 38 20.44 9.47 -5.19
N ALA A 39 19.27 9.96 -4.79
CA ALA A 39 18.17 10.25 -5.71
C ALA A 39 18.09 11.75 -5.95
N GLN A 40 18.06 12.17 -7.22
CA GLN A 40 17.77 13.56 -7.59
C GLN A 40 16.31 13.67 -7.99
N ILE A 41 15.54 14.45 -7.23
CA ILE A 41 14.12 14.69 -7.51
C ILE A 41 14.01 16.05 -8.20
N LYS A 42 13.44 16.08 -9.41
CA LYS A 42 13.17 17.31 -10.15
C LYS A 42 11.66 17.53 -10.25
N ILE A 43 11.14 18.41 -9.40
CA ILE A 43 9.73 18.82 -9.48
C ILE A 43 9.64 20.02 -10.44
N LYS A 44 8.78 19.91 -11.45
CA LYS A 44 8.48 20.99 -12.39
C LYS A 44 6.97 21.21 -12.41
N PRO A 45 6.51 22.46 -12.50
CA PRO A 45 5.14 22.74 -12.89
C PRO A 45 4.82 22.04 -14.20
N VAL A 46 3.65 21.39 -14.27
CA VAL A 46 3.15 20.81 -15.52
C VAL A 46 2.84 21.98 -16.47
N LYS A 47 3.50 22.01 -17.63
CA LYS A 47 3.45 23.13 -18.59
C LYS A 47 2.17 23.17 -19.44
N ASP A 48 1.37 22.12 -19.41
CA ASP A 48 0.08 22.09 -20.07
C ASP A 48 -0.95 22.86 -19.23
N THR A 49 -1.91 23.53 -19.87
CA THR A 49 -3.04 24.30 -19.29
C THR A 49 -3.97 23.49 -18.38
N ARG A 50 -3.58 22.29 -17.97
CA ARG A 50 -4.30 21.38 -17.07
C ARG A 50 -4.14 21.83 -15.63
N VAL A 51 -4.70 23.00 -15.32
CA VAL A 51 -5.13 23.29 -13.95
C VAL A 51 -6.28 22.32 -13.64
N LEU A 52 -6.10 21.51 -12.61
CA LEU A 52 -7.15 20.65 -12.07
C LEU A 52 -7.93 21.45 -11.04
N ASP A 53 -9.10 21.93 -11.43
CA ASP A 53 -10.06 22.48 -10.49
C ASP A 53 -10.97 21.34 -10.01
N ALA A 54 -10.88 21.01 -8.71
CA ALA A 54 -11.70 19.96 -8.11
C ALA A 54 -13.21 20.26 -8.13
N SER A 55 -13.59 21.52 -8.39
CA SER A 55 -14.97 21.94 -8.57
C SER A 55 -15.45 21.87 -10.03
N GLU A 56 -14.53 21.75 -11.00
CA GLU A 56 -14.84 21.72 -12.43
C GLU A 56 -15.13 20.28 -12.90
N LEU A 57 -16.38 19.85 -12.71
CA LEU A 57 -16.86 18.54 -13.15
C LEU A 57 -17.40 18.53 -14.59
N THR A 58 -17.30 19.65 -15.31
CA THR A 58 -17.77 19.82 -16.69
C THR A 58 -16.93 19.03 -17.69
N ARG A 59 -15.64 18.79 -17.38
CA ARG A 59 -14.72 17.97 -18.21
C ARG A 59 -15.01 16.48 -18.17
N LEU A 60 -15.91 16.06 -17.31
CA LEU A 60 -16.37 14.69 -17.26
C LEU A 60 -17.35 14.50 -18.42
N SER A 61 -17.00 13.66 -19.39
CA SER A 61 -17.93 13.25 -20.44
C SER A 61 -18.58 11.91 -20.06
N SER A 62 -19.71 11.58 -20.67
CA SER A 62 -20.26 10.21 -20.67
C SER A 62 -19.77 9.40 -21.86
N SER A 63 -19.02 10.02 -22.77
CA SER A 63 -18.45 9.41 -23.96
C SER A 63 -17.09 8.82 -23.61
N LEU A 64 -16.93 7.50 -23.73
CA LEU A 64 -15.70 6.79 -23.36
C LEU A 64 -14.45 7.34 -24.06
N ASP A 65 -14.60 7.96 -25.23
CA ASP A 65 -13.51 8.52 -26.03
C ASP A 65 -13.03 9.91 -25.56
N GLU A 66 -13.77 10.56 -24.65
CA GLU A 66 -13.53 11.94 -24.21
C GLU A 66 -13.34 12.08 -22.69
N VAL A 67 -13.23 10.97 -21.94
CA VAL A 67 -13.17 11.03 -20.48
C VAL A 67 -11.79 11.45 -20.01
N ASP A 68 -11.67 12.67 -19.48
CA ASP A 68 -10.50 13.08 -18.72
C ASP A 68 -10.51 12.44 -17.32
N HIS A 69 -9.58 11.50 -17.09
CA HIS A 69 -9.40 10.84 -15.79
C HIS A 69 -8.47 11.60 -14.84
N SER A 70 -7.91 12.73 -15.23
CA SER A 70 -6.89 13.44 -14.44
C SER A 70 -7.42 13.86 -13.06
N LEU A 71 -8.64 14.40 -13.00
CA LEU A 71 -9.28 14.76 -11.73
C LEU A 71 -9.58 13.51 -10.88
N GLN A 72 -10.03 12.42 -11.50
CA GLN A 72 -10.33 11.17 -10.81
C GLN A 72 -9.06 10.60 -10.16
N GLN A 73 -7.95 10.58 -10.91
CA GLN A 73 -6.65 10.09 -10.45
C GLN A 73 -6.07 10.97 -9.34
N TYR A 74 -6.20 12.29 -9.49
CA TYR A 74 -5.79 13.24 -8.45
C TYR A 74 -6.54 12.98 -7.14
N LEU A 75 -7.87 12.90 -7.19
CA LEU A 75 -8.69 12.63 -6.01
C LEU A 75 -8.42 11.24 -5.43
N GLU A 76 -8.09 10.25 -6.26
CA GLU A 76 -7.71 8.91 -5.81
C GLU A 76 -6.43 8.96 -4.97
N LEU A 77 -5.43 9.74 -5.38
CA LEU A 77 -4.18 9.94 -4.65
C LEU A 77 -4.41 10.75 -3.37
N GLU A 78 -5.11 11.88 -3.46
CA GLU A 78 -5.40 12.77 -2.33
C GLU A 78 -6.11 12.00 -1.20
N THR A 79 -7.17 11.29 -1.54
CA THR A 79 -7.96 10.52 -0.55
C THR A 79 -7.25 9.24 -0.06
N SER A 80 -6.11 8.86 -0.63
CA SER A 80 -5.30 7.71 -0.19
C SER A 80 -4.08 8.10 0.62
N GLN A 81 -3.81 9.40 0.83
CA GLN A 81 -2.56 9.87 1.44
C GLN A 81 -2.27 9.21 2.78
N THR A 82 -3.28 9.06 3.64
CA THR A 82 -3.06 8.45 4.97
C THR A 82 -2.53 7.02 4.86
N ALA A 83 -3.13 6.19 4.00
CA ALA A 83 -2.68 4.81 3.83
C ALA A 83 -1.32 4.72 3.12
N LEU A 84 -1.04 5.61 2.16
CA LEU A 84 0.22 5.61 1.41
C LEU A 84 1.40 6.14 2.22
N MET A 85 1.16 7.09 3.13
CA MET A 85 2.21 7.76 3.90
C MET A 85 2.50 7.09 5.26
N ASN A 86 1.71 6.09 5.66
CA ASN A 86 1.91 5.35 6.91
C ASN A 86 2.12 3.84 6.62
N PRO A 87 3.23 3.45 5.97
CA PRO A 87 3.49 2.06 5.58
C PRO A 87 3.70 1.11 6.78
N GLY A 88 3.92 1.64 7.98
CA GLY A 88 3.94 0.84 9.21
C GLY A 88 2.56 0.35 9.65
N ASP A 89 1.51 1.11 9.32
CA ASP A 89 0.13 0.81 9.73
C ASP A 89 -0.68 0.21 8.59
N HIS A 90 -0.31 0.51 7.34
CA HIS A 90 -1.03 0.12 6.14
C HIS A 90 -0.12 -0.57 5.12
N ILE A 91 -0.63 -1.64 4.51
CA ILE A 91 -0.09 -2.18 3.26
C ILE A 91 -1.07 -1.86 2.12
N THR A 92 -0.56 -1.23 1.06
CA THR A 92 -1.37 -0.80 -0.09
C THR A 92 -1.03 -1.61 -1.34
N TYR A 93 -2.06 -2.05 -2.06
CA TYR A 93 -1.96 -2.78 -3.31
C TYR A 93 -2.61 -1.99 -4.45
N PRO A 94 -2.25 -2.29 -5.72
CA PRO A 94 -2.90 -1.69 -6.88
C PRO A 94 -4.44 -1.81 -6.85
N GLY A 95 -5.10 -0.82 -7.46
CA GLY A 95 -6.56 -0.76 -7.51
C GLY A 95 -7.24 -0.25 -6.24
N GLY A 96 -6.52 0.54 -5.43
CA GLY A 96 -7.07 1.23 -4.25
C GLY A 96 -7.28 0.34 -3.03
N LYS A 97 -6.64 -0.84 -3.01
CA LYS A 97 -6.75 -1.79 -1.89
C LYS A 97 -5.75 -1.42 -0.80
N SER A 98 -6.19 -1.37 0.44
CA SER A 98 -5.34 -1.15 1.60
C SER A 98 -5.77 -2.06 2.74
N PHE A 99 -4.81 -2.65 3.44
CA PHE A 99 -5.04 -3.51 4.60
C PHE A 99 -4.24 -3.01 5.79
N LEU A 100 -4.77 -3.23 6.98
CA LEU A 100 -4.13 -2.84 8.24
C LEU A 100 -3.06 -3.86 8.65
N MET A 101 -1.86 -3.38 8.95
CA MET A 101 -0.75 -4.18 9.46
C MET A 101 -0.90 -4.44 10.96
N ASN A 102 -1.47 -3.49 11.70
CA ASN A 102 -1.81 -3.63 13.12
C ASN A 102 -3.29 -3.24 13.37
N PRO A 103 -4.24 -4.13 13.06
CA PRO A 103 -5.67 -3.84 13.22
C PRO A 103 -6.08 -3.46 14.65
N GLY A 104 -5.36 -3.97 15.66
CA GLY A 104 -5.62 -3.66 17.07
C GLY A 104 -5.50 -2.17 17.42
N ALA A 105 -4.60 -1.44 16.74
CA ALA A 105 -4.45 0.00 16.89
C ALA A 105 -5.69 0.80 16.41
N PHE A 106 -6.55 0.17 15.62
CA PHE A 106 -7.76 0.76 15.03
C PHE A 106 -9.05 0.20 15.66
N GLY A 107 -8.96 -0.46 16.82
CA GLY A 107 -10.11 -0.97 17.56
C GLY A 107 -10.64 -2.33 17.09
N PHE A 108 -9.97 -2.99 16.15
CA PHE A 108 -10.30 -4.37 15.78
C PHE A 108 -9.79 -5.35 16.84
N THR A 109 -10.54 -6.43 17.02
CA THR A 109 -10.24 -7.47 18.01
C THR A 109 -9.68 -8.72 17.34
N PRO A 110 -9.08 -9.66 18.11
CA PRO A 110 -8.67 -10.96 17.56
C PRO A 110 -9.80 -11.76 16.89
N ARG A 111 -11.07 -11.45 17.19
CA ARG A 111 -12.23 -12.05 16.50
C ARG A 111 -12.40 -11.56 15.07
N ASP A 112 -11.93 -10.34 14.79
CA ASP A 112 -12.04 -9.72 13.47
C ASP A 112 -10.91 -10.17 12.53
N THR A 113 -9.76 -10.50 13.13
CA THR A 113 -8.50 -10.96 12.50
C THR A 113 -8.12 -12.37 12.95
N PRO A 114 -8.96 -13.40 12.73
CA PRO A 114 -8.67 -14.75 13.21
C PRO A 114 -7.37 -15.31 12.62
N ASP A 115 -6.68 -16.09 13.45
CA ASP A 115 -5.60 -16.97 13.02
C ASP A 115 -6.18 -18.05 12.09
N LEU A 116 -5.57 -18.21 10.92
CA LEU A 116 -5.95 -19.20 9.91
C LEU A 116 -5.05 -20.45 9.96
N GLY A 117 -4.14 -20.51 10.93
CA GLY A 117 -3.14 -21.56 11.09
C GLY A 117 -1.94 -21.37 10.15
N HIS A 118 -0.89 -22.16 10.39
CA HIS A 118 0.31 -22.21 9.53
C HIS A 118 0.97 -20.84 9.31
N GLY A 119 0.93 -19.98 10.34
CA GLY A 119 1.47 -18.62 10.27
C GLY A 119 0.67 -17.67 9.39
N LYS A 120 -0.62 -17.92 9.13
CA LYS A 120 -1.48 -17.03 8.34
C LYS A 120 -2.58 -16.42 9.21
N PHE A 121 -2.97 -15.19 8.91
CA PHE A 121 -4.08 -14.52 9.59
C PHE A 121 -5.02 -13.86 8.58
N LEU A 122 -6.26 -13.61 8.98
CA LEU A 122 -7.20 -12.86 8.17
C LEU A 122 -6.95 -11.36 8.35
N GLY A 123 -6.36 -10.71 7.33
CA GLY A 123 -6.19 -9.26 7.32
C GLY A 123 -7.48 -8.54 6.99
N ILE A 124 -7.65 -7.37 7.58
CA ILE A 124 -8.79 -6.47 7.37
C ILE A 124 -8.31 -5.26 6.60
N GLY A 125 -9.13 -4.83 5.64
CA GLY A 125 -8.82 -3.67 4.82
C GLY A 125 -10.05 -3.14 4.12
N CYS A 126 -9.79 -2.30 3.13
CA CYS A 126 -10.79 -1.80 2.22
C CYS A 126 -10.23 -1.66 0.81
N GLN A 127 -11.14 -1.53 -0.13
CA GLN A 127 -10.88 -1.06 -1.47
C GLN A 127 -11.59 0.26 -1.64
N LYS A 128 -10.82 1.33 -1.85
CA LYS A 128 -11.32 2.65 -2.15
C LYS A 128 -11.31 2.87 -3.66
N SER A 129 -12.28 3.63 -4.15
CA SER A 129 -12.21 4.19 -5.49
C SER A 129 -13.01 5.47 -5.63
N ILE A 130 -12.59 6.35 -6.52
CA ILE A 130 -13.34 7.53 -6.93
C ILE A 130 -14.26 7.16 -8.10
N ARG A 131 -15.53 7.56 -8.01
CA ARG A 131 -16.56 7.37 -9.04
C ARG A 131 -17.30 8.67 -9.29
N TYR A 132 -17.67 8.91 -10.54
CA TYR A 132 -18.60 9.98 -10.87
C TYR A 132 -20.02 9.43 -10.84
N ILE A 133 -20.89 10.10 -10.11
CA ILE A 133 -22.27 9.70 -9.89
C ILE A 133 -23.21 10.83 -10.25
N GLU A 134 -24.46 10.48 -10.50
CA GLU A 134 -25.54 11.45 -10.61
C GLU A 134 -25.83 12.09 -9.25
N GLY A 135 -25.90 13.41 -9.22
CA GLY A 135 -26.21 14.18 -8.03
C GLY A 135 -27.71 14.32 -7.81
N PRO A 136 -28.13 14.90 -6.66
CA PRO A 136 -29.53 14.96 -6.25
C PRO A 136 -30.49 15.70 -7.21
N LYS A 137 -29.95 16.48 -8.16
CA LYS A 137 -30.73 17.26 -9.13
C LYS A 137 -30.99 16.53 -10.45
N GLY A 138 -30.67 15.24 -10.53
CA GLY A 138 -30.95 14.43 -11.71
C GLY A 138 -29.81 14.40 -12.74
N PRO A 139 -30.11 13.89 -13.95
CA PRO A 139 -29.11 13.72 -15.01
C PRO A 139 -28.42 15.03 -15.37
N GLY A 140 -27.10 15.00 -15.49
CA GLY A 140 -26.27 16.17 -15.75
C GLY A 140 -25.76 16.89 -14.50
N ASN A 141 -26.30 16.63 -13.31
CA ASN A 141 -25.75 17.13 -12.05
C ASN A 141 -24.65 16.20 -11.51
N LYS A 142 -23.50 16.13 -12.19
CA LYS A 142 -22.43 15.20 -11.80
C LYS A 142 -21.87 15.53 -10.41
N ARG A 143 -21.58 14.48 -9.63
CA ARG A 143 -20.88 14.56 -8.34
C ARG A 143 -19.76 13.54 -8.31
N VAL A 144 -18.78 13.79 -7.45
CA VAL A 144 -17.75 12.81 -7.12
C VAL A 144 -18.19 12.04 -5.89
N GLY A 145 -18.21 10.73 -5.99
CA GLY A 145 -18.41 9.81 -4.88
C GLY A 145 -17.11 9.09 -4.54
N VAL A 146 -16.83 8.97 -3.25
CA VAL A 146 -15.82 8.05 -2.74
C VAL A 146 -16.54 6.74 -2.41
N VAL A 147 -16.18 5.68 -3.11
CA VAL A 147 -16.71 4.34 -2.87
C VAL A 147 -15.69 3.58 -2.03
N VAL A 148 -16.12 3.07 -0.88
CA VAL A 148 -15.29 2.26 0.02
C VAL A 148 -15.99 0.92 0.22
N ASP A 149 -15.29 -0.15 -0.13
CA ASP A 149 -15.74 -1.52 0.08
C ASP A 149 -14.80 -2.23 1.05
N THR A 150 -15.34 -2.84 2.11
CA THR A 150 -14.52 -3.55 3.10
C THR A 150 -13.98 -4.85 2.50
N LYS A 151 -12.72 -5.17 2.77
CA LYS A 151 -12.06 -6.39 2.29
C LYS A 151 -11.50 -7.18 3.46
N LYS A 152 -11.56 -8.50 3.35
CA LYS A 152 -10.80 -9.43 4.20
C LYS A 152 -10.06 -10.41 3.31
N THR A 153 -8.79 -10.68 3.62
CA THR A 153 -7.97 -11.63 2.85
C THR A 153 -6.90 -12.25 3.74
N PRO A 154 -6.48 -13.50 3.49
CA PRO A 154 -5.36 -14.11 4.20
C PRO A 154 -4.04 -13.37 3.93
N PHE A 155 -3.23 -13.20 4.99
CA PHE A 155 -1.85 -12.73 4.95
C PHE A 155 -0.94 -13.69 5.69
N HIS A 156 0.36 -13.67 5.34
CA HIS A 156 1.39 -14.33 6.12
C HIS A 156 1.80 -13.45 7.30
N SER A 157 1.95 -14.07 8.46
CA SER A 157 2.48 -13.45 9.66
C SER A 157 4.00 -13.30 9.55
N CYS A 158 4.55 -12.24 10.11
CA CYS A 158 5.99 -12.01 10.17
C CYS A 158 6.64 -12.85 11.29
N LEU A 159 6.63 -14.17 11.14
CA LEU A 159 7.20 -15.13 12.09
C LEU A 159 8.56 -15.67 11.61
N PRO A 160 9.42 -16.13 12.52
CA PRO A 160 10.60 -16.91 12.16
C PRO A 160 10.22 -18.12 11.29
N MET A 161 10.97 -18.38 10.23
CA MET A 161 10.67 -19.46 9.29
C MET A 161 10.55 -20.83 9.97
N VAL A 162 11.34 -21.07 11.02
CA VAL A 162 11.28 -22.32 11.81
C VAL A 162 9.93 -22.49 12.53
N GLU A 163 9.35 -21.40 13.05
CA GLU A 163 8.05 -21.43 13.71
C GLU A 163 6.92 -21.64 12.69
N THR A 164 7.00 -20.95 11.55
CA THR A 164 6.06 -21.16 10.44
C THR A 164 6.13 -22.60 9.92
N ALA A 165 7.33 -23.17 9.78
CA ALA A 165 7.53 -24.55 9.37
C ALA A 165 6.96 -25.53 10.42
N ALA A 166 7.17 -25.29 11.71
CA ALA A 166 6.56 -26.07 12.81
C ALA A 166 5.02 -26.06 12.76
N GLY A 167 4.44 -24.96 12.28
CA GLY A 167 3.00 -24.86 12.06
C GLY A 167 2.53 -25.67 10.86
N ILE A 168 3.33 -25.77 9.79
CA ILE A 168 2.97 -26.48 8.54
C ILE A 168 3.17 -27.99 8.67
N ILE A 169 4.30 -28.39 9.24
CA ILE A 169 4.68 -29.79 9.44
C ILE A 169 4.91 -30.03 10.92
N ASN A 170 4.70 -31.25 11.39
CA ASN A 170 5.04 -31.61 12.76
C ASN A 170 6.57 -31.77 12.89
N LEU A 171 7.27 -30.64 13.02
CA LEU A 171 8.73 -30.60 13.15
C LEU A 171 9.16 -31.50 14.30
N SER A 172 10.06 -32.41 13.99
CA SER A 172 10.65 -33.37 14.93
C SER A 172 12.15 -33.43 14.68
N ASN A 173 12.92 -33.93 15.65
CA ASN A 173 14.39 -34.04 15.54
C ASN A 173 14.86 -35.13 14.55
N ARG A 174 14.04 -35.49 13.56
CA ARG A 174 14.37 -36.44 12.50
C ARG A 174 14.53 -35.71 11.16
N PRO A 175 15.22 -36.33 10.19
CA PRO A 175 15.18 -35.88 8.81
C PRO A 175 13.74 -35.78 8.31
N LEU A 176 13.46 -34.73 7.54
CA LEU A 176 12.18 -34.53 6.89
C LEU A 176 11.99 -35.53 5.75
N GLY A 177 10.80 -36.12 5.66
CA GLY A 177 10.43 -36.96 4.53
C GLY A 177 10.08 -36.12 3.30
N ASN A 178 10.08 -36.74 2.12
CA ASN A 178 9.79 -36.06 0.85
C ASN A 178 8.46 -35.28 0.87
N LEU A 179 7.40 -35.85 1.46
CA LEU A 179 6.09 -35.20 1.57
C LEU A 179 6.14 -33.90 2.40
N GLU A 180 6.91 -33.91 3.49
CA GLU A 180 7.08 -32.74 4.36
C GLU A 180 7.86 -31.64 3.63
N VAL A 181 8.91 -32.03 2.92
CA VAL A 181 9.68 -31.12 2.07
C VAL A 181 8.79 -30.51 0.97
N ASP A 182 7.91 -31.30 0.35
CA ASP A 182 6.99 -30.80 -0.67
C ASP A 182 5.96 -29.82 -0.10
N HIS A 183 5.40 -30.10 1.09
CA HIS A 183 4.52 -29.16 1.78
C HIS A 183 5.22 -27.83 2.10
N LEU A 184 6.46 -27.89 2.58
CA LEU A 184 7.27 -26.70 2.84
C LEU A 184 7.56 -25.94 1.55
N LYS A 185 7.92 -26.63 0.47
CA LYS A 185 8.14 -26.00 -0.85
C LYS A 185 6.89 -25.26 -1.32
N THR A 186 5.72 -25.90 -1.26
CA THR A 186 4.44 -25.26 -1.63
C THR A 186 4.13 -24.05 -0.75
N ALA A 187 4.49 -24.10 0.54
CA ALA A 187 4.19 -23.02 1.47
C ALA A 187 5.15 -21.82 1.37
N PHE A 188 6.43 -22.04 1.07
CA PHE A 188 7.48 -21.02 1.19
C PHE A 188 8.02 -20.49 -0.13
N ILE A 189 7.97 -21.26 -1.23
CA ILE A 189 8.50 -20.77 -2.52
C ILE A 189 7.72 -19.53 -2.96
N GLY A 190 8.45 -18.48 -3.31
CA GLY A 190 7.91 -17.17 -3.68
C GLY A 190 7.67 -16.21 -2.52
N LEU A 191 7.83 -16.66 -1.27
CA LEU A 191 7.83 -15.76 -0.11
C LEU A 191 9.16 -15.03 0.04
N SER A 192 9.11 -13.84 0.62
CA SER A 192 10.30 -13.08 1.02
C SER A 192 10.61 -13.32 2.49
N ALA A 193 11.89 -13.55 2.79
CA ALA A 193 12.42 -13.70 4.14
C ALA A 193 13.50 -12.64 4.40
N GLN A 194 13.70 -12.27 5.66
CA GLN A 194 14.76 -11.33 6.07
C GLN A 194 15.81 -12.04 6.92
N THR A 195 17.09 -11.79 6.63
CA THR A 195 18.21 -12.28 7.44
C THR A 195 18.28 -11.49 8.75
N ARG A 196 18.44 -12.19 9.88
CA ARG A 196 18.62 -11.56 11.21
C ARG A 196 20.09 -11.39 11.62
N HIS A 197 21.00 -12.10 10.96
CA HIS A 197 22.42 -12.13 11.33
C HIS A 197 23.27 -11.07 10.60
N GLU A 198 22.73 -10.44 9.56
CA GLU A 198 23.40 -9.36 8.83
C GLU A 198 22.90 -7.99 9.30
N THR A 199 23.75 -6.96 9.19
CA THR A 199 23.38 -5.56 9.42
C THR A 199 23.92 -4.72 8.27
N PRO A 200 23.06 -4.13 7.41
CA PRO A 200 21.60 -4.17 7.47
C PRO A 200 21.00 -5.56 7.12
N PRO A 201 19.78 -5.86 7.59
CA PRO A 201 19.05 -7.06 7.18
C PRO A 201 18.91 -7.12 5.66
N ARG A 202 19.03 -8.32 5.09
CA ARG A 202 18.78 -8.53 3.66
C ARG A 202 17.45 -9.24 3.46
N THR A 203 16.64 -8.73 2.55
CA THR A 203 15.43 -9.41 2.09
C THR A 203 15.77 -10.32 0.92
N ILE A 204 15.38 -11.60 1.00
CA ILE A 204 15.67 -12.63 0.01
C ILE A 204 14.36 -13.33 -0.34
N THR A 205 14.11 -13.55 -1.63
CA THR A 205 12.98 -14.38 -2.09
C THR A 205 13.40 -15.85 -2.10
N ILE A 206 12.56 -16.71 -1.54
CA ILE A 206 12.80 -18.14 -1.47
C ILE A 206 12.45 -18.77 -2.82
N HIS A 207 13.46 -19.27 -3.53
CA HIS A 207 13.29 -19.90 -4.85
C HIS A 207 13.29 -21.42 -4.80
N SER A 208 13.99 -22.01 -3.82
CA SER A 208 14.16 -23.47 -3.72
C SER A 208 14.50 -23.88 -2.29
N PHE A 209 14.44 -25.19 -2.05
CA PHE A 209 14.87 -25.84 -0.81
C PHE A 209 16.03 -26.77 -1.10
N SER A 210 17.07 -26.75 -0.26
CA SER A 210 18.14 -27.74 -0.32
C SER A 210 17.61 -29.11 0.12
N THR A 211 18.10 -30.17 -0.50
CA THR A 211 17.81 -31.56 -0.15
C THR A 211 19.01 -32.27 0.48
N GLU A 212 20.10 -31.53 0.73
CA GLU A 212 21.31 -32.02 1.41
C GLU A 212 21.09 -32.23 2.91
#